data_AF-A0A7W0VC27-F1
#
_entry.id   AF-A0A7W0VC27-F1
#
_cell.length_a   1.000
_cell.length_b   1.000
_cell.length_c   1.000
_cell.angle_alpha   90.00
_cell.angle_beta   90.00
_cell.angle_gamma   90.00
#
_symmetry.space_group_name_H-M   'P 1'
#
loop_
_entity.id
_entity.type
_entity.pdbx_description
1 polymer ?
#
loop_
_entity_poly.entity_id
_entity_poly.type
_entity_poly.pdbx_seq_one_letter_code
_entity_poly.pdbx_strand_id
1 'polypeptide(L)'
;MLRVVHSNRVESLLAALLEALPPADPFAPSTIVVGSHLVARWLRREIAFARGIASGLELPTFERFVEHTWAEPAAGLVAIDRAQLAAVLASVLADGAVVRKLPAVATYLAAAPDAGDRAGPRRVQLATHLATLCWGYAASRPDWMPALIAGHLPSELEGDPTARWQASLIAAAFARIAASDPDRHHALGPMLPWARRRLQLPAPTIAPISVFGVSYLTRAQLEALSDLAAASDVTAYLLDPCQELWDDVAGRRAAETTTDPLPLVLWGRPVRDTLASLVERTGGDLDGRFSDDEPRTTARERLLADVRARRA
;
A
#
# COMPACT_ATOMS: atom_id res chain seq x y z
N MET A 1 -9.02 15.30 9.47
CA MET A 1 -8.57 16.06 8.26
C MET A 1 -7.34 15.36 7.66
N LEU A 2 -7.13 15.42 6.33
CA LEU A 2 -5.91 14.91 5.68
C LEU A 2 -4.99 16.09 5.31
N ARG A 3 -3.77 16.11 5.86
CA ARG A 3 -2.73 17.09 5.55
C ARG A 3 -1.54 16.39 4.91
N VAL A 4 -0.86 17.09 4.00
CA VAL A 4 0.37 16.61 3.38
C VAL A 4 1.49 17.62 3.63
N VAL A 5 2.62 17.12 4.13
CA VAL A 5 3.87 17.86 4.24
C VAL A 5 4.86 17.22 3.26
N HIS A 6 5.46 18.01 2.39
CA HIS A 6 6.38 17.49 1.38
C HIS A 6 7.70 18.28 1.33
N SER A 7 8.78 17.59 1.00
CA SER A 7 10.13 18.18 0.99
C SER A 7 11.11 17.35 0.17
N ASN A 8 12.16 17.97 -0.35
CA ASN A 8 13.30 17.33 -0.99
C ASN A 8 14.24 16.59 -0.02
N ARG A 9 14.09 16.78 1.30
CA ARG A 9 14.98 16.21 2.32
C ARG A 9 14.19 15.54 3.43
N VAL A 10 14.61 14.32 3.78
CA VAL A 10 13.99 13.57 4.88
C VAL A 10 14.23 14.25 6.23
N GLU A 11 15.33 14.99 6.36
CA GLU A 11 15.68 15.78 7.54
C GLU A 11 14.69 16.93 7.77
N SER A 12 14.25 17.60 6.71
CA SER A 12 13.23 18.64 6.79
C SER A 12 11.86 18.06 7.17
N LEU A 13 11.51 16.89 6.63
CA LEU A 13 10.30 16.17 7.02
C LEU A 13 10.35 15.75 8.50
N LEU A 14 11.52 15.28 8.96
CA LEU A 14 11.73 14.95 10.37
C LEU A 14 11.56 16.18 11.27
N ALA A 15 12.13 17.33 10.88
CA ALA A 15 11.94 18.58 11.62
C ALA A 15 10.46 18.95 11.71
N ALA A 16 9.73 18.91 10.59
CA ALA A 16 8.29 19.17 10.56
C ALA A 16 7.49 18.16 11.39
N LEU A 17 7.90 16.88 11.42
CA LEU A 17 7.30 15.87 12.29
C LEU A 17 7.57 16.19 13.77
N LEU A 18 8.79 16.60 14.13
CA LEU A 18 9.15 16.97 15.49
C LEU A 18 8.41 18.23 15.96
N GLU A 19 8.14 19.19 15.06
CA GLU A 19 7.29 20.36 15.35
C GLU A 19 5.84 19.94 15.61
N ALA A 20 5.31 19.03 14.80
CA ALA A 20 3.93 18.53 14.90
C ALA A 20 3.70 17.57 16.08
N LEU A 21 4.77 17.07 16.70
CA LEU A 21 4.72 16.19 17.87
C LEU A 21 4.84 16.98 19.19
N PRO A 22 3.75 17.49 19.81
CA PRO A 22 3.67 17.56 21.25
C PRO A 22 2.77 16.44 21.79
N PRO A 23 3.00 15.91 23.00
CA PRO A 23 1.99 15.11 23.67
C PRO A 23 0.81 16.04 24.03
N ALA A 24 -0.41 15.71 23.60
CA ALA A 24 -1.60 16.14 24.34
C ALA A 24 -1.67 15.43 25.71
N ASP A 25 -1.09 14.23 25.78
CA ASP A 25 -0.90 13.40 26.97
C ASP A 25 0.50 12.75 26.91
N PRO A 26 1.38 12.96 27.91
CA PRO A 26 2.73 12.38 27.94
C PRO A 26 2.77 10.85 28.00
N PHE A 27 1.64 10.19 28.29
CA PHE A 27 1.53 8.73 28.33
C PHE A 27 0.78 8.14 27.14
N ALA A 28 0.12 8.96 26.32
CA ALA A 28 -0.56 8.49 25.12
C ALA A 28 0.48 8.13 24.04
N PRO A 29 0.43 6.90 23.47
CA PRO A 29 1.34 6.54 22.41
C PRO A 29 1.07 7.40 21.18
N SER A 30 2.14 7.93 20.57
CA SER A 30 2.06 8.61 19.28
C SER A 30 2.31 7.59 18.17
N THR A 31 1.30 7.36 17.34
CA THR A 31 1.38 6.42 16.22
C THR A 31 1.91 7.13 14.97
N ILE A 32 3.06 6.66 14.49
CA ILE A 32 3.66 7.10 13.23
C ILE A 32 3.73 5.88 12.30
N VAL A 33 2.82 5.83 11.33
CA VAL A 33 2.79 4.78 10.31
C VAL A 33 3.99 4.95 9.38
N VAL A 34 4.80 3.91 9.22
CA VAL A 34 6.04 3.98 8.44
C VAL A 34 6.00 3.11 7.19
N GLY A 35 6.73 3.54 6.15
CA GLY A 35 6.84 2.76 4.91
C GLY A 35 7.61 1.44 5.06
N SER A 36 8.49 1.32 6.06
CA SER A 36 9.24 0.09 6.33
C SER A 36 9.79 0.03 7.76
N HIS A 37 10.21 -1.16 8.19
CA HIS A 37 10.92 -1.33 9.46
C HIS A 37 12.28 -0.60 9.51
N LEU A 38 12.91 -0.35 8.35
CA LEU A 38 14.15 0.43 8.28
C LEU A 38 13.87 1.90 8.59
N VAL A 39 12.80 2.45 8.01
CA VAL A 39 12.33 3.81 8.33
C VAL A 39 11.94 3.90 9.80
N ALA A 40 11.25 2.89 10.36
CA ALA A 40 10.94 2.83 11.79
C ALA A 40 12.19 2.99 12.67
N ARG A 41 13.23 2.20 12.37
CA ARG A 41 14.47 2.19 13.13
C ARG A 41 15.23 3.50 12.99
N TRP A 42 15.32 4.03 11.76
CA TRP A 42 15.92 5.33 11.50
C TRP A 42 15.19 6.42 12.27
N LEU A 43 13.86 6.49 12.15
CA LEU A 43 13.06 7.54 12.76
C LEU A 43 13.17 7.52 14.29
N ARG A 44 13.10 6.34 14.91
CA ARG A 44 13.29 6.20 16.36
C ARG A 44 14.67 6.70 16.81
N ARG A 45 15.73 6.41 16.04
CA ARG A 45 17.08 6.88 16.33
C ARG A 45 17.18 8.40 16.20
N GLU A 46 16.68 8.98 15.11
CA GLU A 46 16.79 10.42 14.87
C GLU A 46 15.94 11.24 15.86
N ILE A 47 14.75 10.75 16.24
CA ILE A 47 13.96 11.39 17.31
C ILE A 47 14.72 11.34 18.63
N ALA A 48 15.38 10.22 18.96
CA ALA A 48 16.17 10.10 20.18
C ALA A 48 17.39 11.04 20.17
N PHE A 49 18.05 11.22 19.02
CA PHE A 49 19.14 12.20 18.91
C PHE A 49 18.65 13.65 19.04
N ALA A 50 17.51 13.97 18.45
CA ALA A 50 16.95 15.33 18.51
C ALA A 50 16.38 15.69 19.89
N ARG A 51 15.78 14.73 20.61
CA ARG A 51 15.06 14.95 21.89
C ARG A 51 15.75 14.36 23.12
N GLY A 52 16.88 13.67 22.96
CA GLY A 52 17.57 12.90 24.00
C GLY A 52 16.96 11.51 24.27
N ILE A 53 15.66 11.31 24.04
CA ILE A 53 14.97 10.02 24.18
C ILE A 53 13.83 9.87 23.16
N ALA A 54 13.60 8.64 22.71
CA ALA A 54 12.42 8.27 21.92
C ALA A 54 11.66 7.15 22.64
N SER A 55 10.60 7.51 23.35
CA SER A 55 9.71 6.60 24.09
C SER A 55 8.24 6.94 23.79
N GLY A 56 7.31 6.01 24.05
CA GLY A 56 5.88 6.21 23.77
C GLY A 56 5.55 6.33 22.27
N LEU A 57 6.41 5.79 21.39
CA LEU A 57 6.20 5.82 19.94
C LEU A 57 5.82 4.45 19.41
N GLU A 58 4.70 4.39 18.71
CA GLU A 58 4.29 3.25 17.91
C GLU A 58 4.65 3.50 16.45
N LEU A 59 5.46 2.61 15.87
CA LEU A 59 5.97 2.75 14.50
C LEU A 59 5.55 1.55 13.63
N PRO A 60 4.25 1.30 13.45
CA PRO A 60 3.78 0.17 12.65
C PRO A 60 4.05 0.40 11.16
N THR A 61 4.28 -0.69 10.43
CA THR A 61 4.18 -0.63 8.96
C THR A 61 2.72 -0.40 8.56
N PHE A 62 2.50 0.12 7.36
CA PHE A 62 1.15 0.39 6.87
C PHE A 62 0.23 -0.85 6.92
N GLU A 63 0.74 -2.03 6.54
CA GLU A 63 -0.01 -3.28 6.58
C GLU A 63 -0.47 -3.64 8.00
N ARG A 64 0.45 -3.60 8.97
CA ARG A 64 0.16 -3.82 10.40
C ARG A 64 -0.83 -2.80 10.95
N PHE A 65 -0.68 -1.54 10.54
CA PHE A 65 -1.56 -0.46 10.96
C PHE A 65 -2.99 -0.67 10.47
N VAL A 66 -3.17 -1.03 9.19
CA VAL A 66 -4.49 -1.32 8.63
C VAL A 66 -5.15 -2.50 9.32
N GLU A 67 -4.39 -3.58 9.55
CA GLU A 67 -4.89 -4.75 10.27
C GLU A 67 -5.37 -4.39 11.68
N HIS A 68 -4.55 -3.70 12.46
CA HIS A 68 -4.88 -3.31 13.83
C HIS A 68 -6.07 -2.35 13.92
N THR A 69 -6.20 -1.45 12.93
CA THR A 69 -7.17 -0.35 12.99
C THR A 69 -8.55 -0.73 12.42
N TRP A 70 -8.62 -1.58 11.39
CA TRP A 70 -9.89 -1.91 10.73
C TRP A 70 -10.42 -3.31 11.04
N ALA A 71 -9.58 -4.28 11.41
CA ALA A 71 -10.08 -5.57 11.85
C ALA A 71 -10.91 -5.39 13.13
N GLU A 72 -12.05 -6.09 13.21
CA GLU A 72 -12.94 -6.02 14.36
C GLU A 72 -13.52 -7.41 14.60
N PRO A 73 -12.74 -8.33 15.21
CA PRO A 73 -13.18 -9.70 15.43
C PRO A 73 -14.47 -9.80 16.24
N ALA A 74 -14.74 -8.85 17.14
CA ALA A 74 -15.98 -8.82 17.92
C ALA A 74 -17.22 -8.49 17.05
N ALA A 75 -17.05 -7.73 15.97
CA ALA A 75 -18.07 -7.50 14.95
C ALA A 75 -17.97 -8.48 13.77
N GLY A 76 -17.16 -9.53 13.90
CA GLY A 76 -16.99 -10.58 12.90
C GLY A 76 -16.11 -10.23 11.71
N LEU A 77 -15.42 -9.07 11.67
CA LEU A 77 -14.49 -8.73 10.59
C LEU A 77 -13.07 -9.18 10.94
N VAL A 78 -12.53 -10.14 10.19
CA VAL A 78 -11.22 -10.76 10.45
C VAL A 78 -10.27 -10.58 9.28
N ALA A 79 -9.03 -10.22 9.61
CA ALA A 79 -7.94 -10.15 8.65
C ALA A 79 -7.44 -11.54 8.27
N ILE A 80 -7.18 -11.74 6.99
CA ILE A 80 -6.37 -12.85 6.49
C ILE A 80 -5.03 -12.28 6.08
N ASP A 81 -3.95 -12.98 6.44
CA ASP A 81 -2.60 -12.71 5.96
C ASP A 81 -2.26 -13.48 4.67
N ARG A 82 -1.14 -13.12 4.03
CA ARG A 82 -0.73 -13.68 2.75
C ARG A 82 -0.33 -15.15 2.83
N ALA A 83 0.21 -15.59 3.96
CA ALA A 83 0.61 -16.96 4.18
C ALA A 83 -0.61 -17.87 4.36
N GLN A 84 -1.62 -17.39 5.08
CA GLN A 84 -2.93 -18.04 5.22
C GLN A 84 -3.61 -18.18 3.86
N LEU A 85 -3.66 -17.11 3.05
CA LEU A 85 -4.22 -17.18 1.70
C LEU A 85 -3.46 -18.20 0.83
N ALA A 86 -2.13 -18.21 0.88
CA ALA A 86 -1.31 -19.18 0.16
C ALA A 86 -1.60 -20.63 0.62
N ALA A 87 -1.77 -20.87 1.92
CA ALA A 87 -2.09 -22.19 2.45
C ALA A 87 -3.47 -22.68 1.96
N VAL A 88 -4.48 -21.80 1.96
CA VAL A 88 -5.81 -22.12 1.45
C VAL A 88 -5.77 -22.38 -0.06
N LEU A 89 -5.06 -21.56 -0.84
CA LEU A 89 -4.86 -21.79 -2.27
C LEU A 89 -4.15 -23.11 -2.56
N ALA A 90 -3.15 -23.48 -1.76
CA ALA A 90 -2.46 -24.77 -1.89
C ALA A 90 -3.42 -25.94 -1.63
N SER A 91 -4.31 -25.79 -0.65
CA SER A 91 -5.40 -26.74 -0.39
C SER A 91 -6.37 -26.82 -1.57
N VAL A 92 -6.75 -25.69 -2.20
CA VAL A 92 -7.61 -25.68 -3.40
C VAL A 92 -6.95 -26.40 -4.56
N LEU A 93 -5.66 -26.15 -4.79
CA LEU A 93 -4.86 -26.82 -5.82
C LEU A 93 -4.60 -28.30 -5.53
N ALA A 94 -4.83 -28.77 -4.31
CA ALA A 94 -4.79 -30.20 -3.97
C ALA A 94 -6.11 -30.92 -4.29
N ASP A 95 -7.19 -30.20 -4.57
CA ASP A 95 -8.49 -30.77 -4.89
C ASP A 95 -8.61 -31.05 -6.40
N GLY A 96 -8.54 -32.34 -6.73
CA GLY A 96 -8.64 -32.79 -8.12
C GLY A 96 -9.96 -32.43 -8.79
N ALA A 97 -11.07 -32.24 -8.06
CA ALA A 97 -12.34 -31.83 -8.66
C ALA A 97 -12.32 -30.38 -9.13
N VAL A 98 -11.59 -29.51 -8.43
CA VAL A 98 -11.36 -28.12 -8.85
C VAL A 98 -10.36 -28.08 -10.00
N VAL A 99 -9.20 -28.72 -9.83
CA VAL A 99 -8.10 -28.66 -10.80
C VAL A 99 -8.49 -29.25 -12.16
N ARG A 100 -9.28 -30.32 -12.21
CA ARG A 100 -9.74 -30.92 -13.49
C ARG A 100 -10.57 -29.96 -14.35
N LYS A 101 -11.22 -28.95 -13.75
CA LYS A 101 -11.98 -27.92 -14.48
C LYS A 101 -11.07 -26.83 -15.07
N LEU A 102 -9.78 -26.84 -14.76
CA LEU A 102 -8.79 -25.82 -15.13
C LEU A 102 -7.64 -26.46 -15.90
N PRO A 103 -7.78 -26.70 -17.23
CA PRO A 103 -6.82 -27.49 -18.01
C PRO A 103 -5.39 -26.98 -17.94
N ALA A 104 -5.17 -25.66 -18.02
CA ALA A 104 -3.82 -25.07 -17.93
C ALA A 104 -3.14 -25.36 -16.58
N VAL A 105 -3.89 -25.26 -15.48
CA VAL A 105 -3.40 -25.55 -14.13
C VAL A 105 -3.14 -27.04 -13.96
N ALA A 106 -4.05 -27.89 -14.44
CA ALA A 106 -3.90 -29.34 -14.40
C ALA A 106 -2.63 -29.79 -15.14
N THR A 107 -2.40 -29.29 -16.36
CA THR A 107 -1.20 -29.59 -17.14
C THR A 107 0.07 -29.15 -16.42
N TYR A 108 0.09 -27.94 -15.84
CA TYR A 108 1.25 -27.45 -15.09
C TYR A 108 1.58 -28.30 -13.86
N LEU A 109 0.56 -28.74 -13.11
CA LEU A 109 0.73 -29.60 -11.93
C LEU A 109 1.14 -31.03 -12.29
N ALA A 110 0.73 -31.53 -13.47
CA ALA A 110 1.07 -32.86 -13.95
C ALA A 110 2.45 -32.97 -14.61
N ALA A 111 3.07 -31.85 -14.99
CA ALA A 111 4.36 -31.79 -15.69
C ALA A 111 5.60 -32.12 -14.80
N ALA A 112 5.47 -33.05 -13.85
CA ALA A 112 6.54 -33.50 -12.98
C ALA A 112 7.69 -34.12 -13.81
N PRO A 113 8.96 -33.67 -13.69
CA PRO A 113 10.03 -34.09 -14.60
C PRO A 113 10.61 -35.48 -14.31
N ASP A 114 10.51 -35.99 -13.08
CA ASP A 114 11.25 -37.18 -12.63
C ASP A 114 10.38 -38.22 -11.90
N ALA A 115 10.82 -39.48 -11.95
CA ALA A 115 10.20 -40.58 -11.21
C ALA A 115 10.32 -40.34 -9.69
N GLY A 116 9.21 -39.93 -9.07
CA GLY A 116 9.15 -39.60 -7.64
C GLY A 116 8.89 -38.11 -7.36
N ASP A 117 8.96 -37.23 -8.37
CA ASP A 117 8.56 -35.84 -8.23
C ASP A 117 7.03 -35.75 -8.05
N ARG A 118 6.61 -35.32 -6.87
CA ARG A 118 5.19 -35.10 -6.56
C ARG A 118 4.84 -33.70 -6.98
N ALA A 119 3.60 -33.45 -7.41
CA ALA A 119 3.07 -32.10 -7.63
C ALA A 119 3.13 -31.15 -6.39
N GLY A 120 3.67 -31.60 -5.24
CA GLY A 120 3.81 -30.84 -4.00
C GLY A 120 4.50 -29.47 -4.17
N PRO A 121 5.76 -29.39 -4.62
CA PRO A 121 6.47 -28.12 -4.75
C PRO A 121 5.77 -27.15 -5.71
N ARG A 122 5.32 -27.63 -6.88
CA ARG A 122 4.59 -26.82 -7.88
C ARG A 122 3.29 -26.24 -7.34
N ARG A 123 2.52 -27.01 -6.57
CA ARG A 123 1.30 -26.52 -5.91
C ARG A 123 1.60 -25.39 -4.94
N VAL A 124 2.60 -25.56 -4.08
CA VAL A 124 2.97 -24.53 -3.08
C VAL A 124 3.53 -23.28 -3.75
N GLN A 125 4.34 -23.43 -4.79
CA GLN A 125 4.88 -22.32 -5.59
C GLN A 125 3.78 -21.52 -6.28
N LEU A 126 2.86 -22.21 -6.96
CA LEU A 126 1.72 -21.57 -7.63
C LEU A 126 0.80 -20.88 -6.61
N ALA A 127 0.50 -21.53 -5.49
CA ALA A 127 -0.31 -20.94 -4.43
C ALA A 127 0.33 -19.67 -3.84
N THR A 128 1.63 -19.69 -3.58
CA THR A 128 2.39 -18.54 -3.07
C THR A 128 2.41 -17.40 -4.09
N HIS A 129 2.60 -17.71 -5.37
CA HIS A 129 2.56 -16.72 -6.44
C HIS A 129 1.17 -16.08 -6.57
N LEU A 130 0.11 -16.89 -6.56
CA LEU A 130 -1.27 -16.41 -6.60
C LEU A 130 -1.63 -15.56 -5.37
N ALA A 131 -1.21 -15.95 -4.17
CA ALA A 131 -1.43 -15.15 -2.97
C ALA A 131 -0.74 -13.79 -3.07
N THR A 132 0.47 -13.75 -3.65
CA THR A 132 1.21 -12.50 -3.91
C THR A 132 0.48 -11.62 -4.92
N LEU A 133 -0.03 -12.20 -6.02
CA LEU A 133 -0.84 -11.48 -7.01
C LEU A 133 -2.14 -10.94 -6.39
N CYS A 134 -2.85 -11.73 -5.59
CA CYS A 134 -4.04 -11.30 -4.88
C CYS A 134 -3.76 -10.13 -3.93
N TRP A 135 -2.61 -10.14 -3.25
CA TRP A 135 -2.16 -9.00 -2.44
C TRP A 135 -1.96 -7.75 -3.28
N GLY A 136 -1.31 -7.90 -4.44
CA GLY A 136 -1.12 -6.82 -5.40
C GLY A 136 -2.44 -6.26 -5.91
N TYR A 137 -3.41 -7.11 -6.27
CA TYR A 137 -4.74 -6.70 -6.67
C TYR A 137 -5.47 -5.98 -5.53
N ALA A 138 -5.51 -6.56 -4.34
CA ALA A 138 -6.10 -5.93 -3.16
C ALA A 138 -5.52 -4.56 -2.85
N ALA A 139 -4.21 -4.38 -3.04
CA ALA A 139 -3.54 -3.12 -2.74
C ALA A 139 -3.72 -2.05 -3.84
N SER A 140 -3.63 -2.44 -5.12
CA SER A 140 -3.60 -1.50 -6.26
C SER A 140 -4.94 -1.37 -7.00
N ARG A 141 -5.73 -2.45 -7.05
CA ARG A 141 -7.02 -2.57 -7.73
C ARG A 141 -8.08 -3.17 -6.78
N PRO A 142 -8.35 -2.55 -5.62
CA PRO A 142 -9.33 -3.05 -4.67
C PRO A 142 -10.73 -3.22 -5.30
N ASP A 143 -11.03 -2.45 -6.35
CA ASP A 143 -12.24 -2.55 -7.18
C ASP A 143 -12.41 -3.90 -7.91
N TRP A 144 -11.33 -4.62 -8.21
CA TRP A 144 -11.39 -5.93 -8.85
C TRP A 144 -11.75 -7.07 -7.89
N MET A 145 -11.36 -6.93 -6.62
CA MET A 145 -11.45 -8.01 -5.65
C MET A 145 -12.87 -8.57 -5.46
N PRO A 146 -13.95 -7.76 -5.41
CA PRO A 146 -15.30 -8.30 -5.27
C PRO A 146 -15.71 -9.24 -6.41
N ALA A 147 -15.35 -8.90 -7.66
CA ALA A 147 -15.62 -9.74 -8.82
C ALA A 147 -14.81 -11.05 -8.74
N LEU A 148 -13.50 -10.95 -8.47
CA LEU A 148 -12.61 -12.10 -8.37
C LEU A 148 -13.01 -13.07 -7.25
N ILE A 149 -13.39 -12.55 -6.08
CA ILE A 149 -13.88 -13.36 -4.94
C ILE A 149 -15.18 -14.08 -5.29
N ALA A 150 -16.03 -13.48 -6.11
CA ALA A 150 -17.26 -14.10 -6.60
C ALA A 150 -17.04 -15.04 -7.81
N GLY A 151 -15.80 -15.18 -8.30
CA GLY A 151 -15.45 -16.02 -9.46
C GLY A 151 -15.76 -15.37 -10.81
N HIS A 152 -16.04 -14.07 -10.83
CA HIS A 152 -16.25 -13.28 -12.04
C HIS A 152 -14.98 -12.52 -12.43
N LEU A 153 -14.92 -12.08 -13.69
CA LEU A 153 -13.84 -11.21 -14.16
C LEU A 153 -14.23 -9.75 -14.04
N PRO A 154 -13.32 -8.87 -13.59
CA PRO A 154 -13.49 -7.44 -13.81
C PRO A 154 -13.41 -7.14 -15.32
N SER A 155 -14.07 -6.06 -15.75
CA SER A 155 -14.20 -5.66 -17.16
C SER A 155 -12.85 -5.58 -17.91
N GLU A 156 -11.80 -5.13 -17.23
CA GLU A 156 -10.48 -4.93 -17.81
C GLU A 156 -9.69 -6.23 -18.02
N LEU A 157 -10.15 -7.33 -17.41
CA LEU A 157 -9.60 -8.66 -17.60
C LEU A 157 -10.50 -9.54 -18.49
N GLU A 158 -11.56 -8.97 -19.06
CA GLU A 158 -12.42 -9.69 -20.01
C GLU A 158 -11.60 -10.18 -21.20
N GLY A 159 -11.81 -11.44 -21.57
CA GLY A 159 -11.09 -12.09 -22.67
C GLY A 159 -9.75 -12.72 -22.28
N ASP A 160 -9.15 -12.39 -21.13
CA ASP A 160 -7.89 -13.02 -20.70
C ASP A 160 -8.14 -14.47 -20.24
N PRO A 161 -7.60 -15.49 -20.94
CA PRO A 161 -7.70 -16.89 -20.50
C PRO A 161 -7.04 -17.14 -19.14
N THR A 162 -6.04 -16.35 -18.78
CA THR A 162 -5.32 -16.48 -17.51
C THR A 162 -6.17 -16.01 -16.35
N ALA A 163 -6.81 -14.85 -16.50
CA ALA A 163 -7.68 -14.28 -15.48
C ALA A 163 -8.84 -15.23 -15.09
N ARG A 164 -9.38 -16.00 -16.06
CA ARG A 164 -10.48 -16.95 -15.81
C ARG A 164 -10.15 -18.01 -14.77
N TRP A 165 -9.01 -18.68 -14.92
CA TRP A 165 -8.62 -19.71 -13.97
C TRP A 165 -8.13 -19.11 -12.65
N GLN A 166 -7.54 -17.91 -12.67
CA GLN A 166 -7.18 -17.18 -11.45
C GLN A 166 -8.42 -16.85 -10.62
N ALA A 167 -9.45 -16.23 -11.21
CA ALA A 167 -10.71 -15.93 -10.54
C ALA A 167 -11.37 -17.18 -9.98
N SER A 168 -11.36 -18.29 -10.73
CA SER A 168 -11.90 -19.58 -10.26
C SER A 168 -11.18 -20.10 -9.01
N LEU A 169 -9.85 -20.02 -8.97
CA LEU A 169 -9.06 -20.46 -7.81
C LEU A 169 -9.23 -19.51 -6.61
N ILE A 170 -9.28 -18.20 -6.85
CA ILE A 170 -9.50 -17.18 -5.83
C ILE A 170 -10.86 -17.39 -5.18
N ALA A 171 -11.93 -17.50 -5.98
CA ALA A 171 -13.28 -17.75 -5.48
C ALA A 171 -13.37 -19.05 -4.67
N ALA A 172 -12.74 -20.13 -5.15
CA ALA A 172 -12.68 -21.39 -4.42
C ALA A 172 -11.92 -21.26 -3.08
N ALA A 173 -10.86 -20.46 -3.02
CA ALA A 173 -10.14 -20.20 -1.78
C ALA A 173 -10.99 -19.43 -0.76
N PHE A 174 -11.62 -18.33 -1.19
CA PHE A 174 -12.51 -17.55 -0.32
C PHE A 174 -13.74 -18.32 0.13
N ALA A 175 -14.30 -19.20 -0.73
CA ALA A 175 -15.38 -20.09 -0.34
C ALA A 175 -14.96 -21.07 0.77
N ARG A 176 -13.73 -21.60 0.73
CA ARG A 176 -13.21 -22.47 1.79
C ARG A 176 -12.95 -21.74 3.09
N ILE A 177 -12.43 -20.52 3.01
CA ILE A 177 -12.26 -19.63 4.16
C ILE A 177 -13.62 -19.39 4.83
N ALA A 178 -14.62 -18.96 4.06
CA ALA A 178 -15.97 -18.71 4.59
C ALA A 178 -16.61 -19.98 5.17
N ALA A 179 -16.38 -21.15 4.56
CA ALA A 179 -16.89 -22.41 5.10
C ALA A 179 -16.21 -22.84 6.41
N SER A 180 -14.97 -22.41 6.67
CA SER A 180 -14.24 -22.75 7.90
C SER A 180 -14.66 -21.92 9.12
N ASP A 181 -15.21 -20.72 8.88
CA ASP A 181 -15.69 -19.81 9.93
C ASP A 181 -16.88 -18.99 9.39
N PRO A 182 -18.08 -19.60 9.26
CA PRO A 182 -19.23 -19.01 8.56
C PRO A 182 -19.79 -17.74 9.21
N ASP A 183 -19.54 -17.56 10.50
CA ASP A 183 -20.03 -16.42 11.27
C ASP A 183 -19.16 -15.17 11.10
N ARG A 184 -18.02 -15.28 10.39
CA ARG A 184 -17.06 -14.20 10.21
C ARG A 184 -16.85 -13.81 8.75
N HIS A 185 -16.62 -12.52 8.58
CA HIS A 185 -16.28 -11.90 7.31
C HIS A 185 -14.77 -11.77 7.23
N HIS A 186 -14.17 -12.59 6.38
CA HIS A 186 -12.74 -12.55 6.16
C HIS A 186 -12.35 -11.65 4.99
N ALA A 187 -11.36 -10.79 5.20
CA ALA A 187 -10.81 -9.93 4.17
C ALA A 187 -9.28 -9.94 4.19
N LEU A 188 -8.66 -9.77 3.02
CA LEU A 188 -7.21 -9.52 2.96
C LEU A 188 -6.90 -8.20 3.66
N GLY A 189 -5.74 -8.10 4.31
CA GLY A 189 -5.31 -6.89 5.03
C GLY A 189 -5.60 -5.58 4.27
N PRO A 190 -5.13 -5.40 3.02
CA PRO A 190 -5.40 -4.18 2.25
C PRO A 190 -6.89 -3.90 1.97
N MET A 191 -7.74 -4.93 2.00
CA MET A 191 -9.19 -4.83 1.78
C MET A 191 -9.98 -4.54 3.04
N LEU A 192 -9.38 -4.54 4.24
CA LEU A 192 -10.10 -4.33 5.50
C LEU A 192 -10.91 -3.03 5.54
N PRO A 193 -10.38 -1.86 5.14
CA PRO A 193 -11.17 -0.63 5.10
C PRO A 193 -12.38 -0.73 4.19
N TRP A 194 -12.20 -1.35 3.02
CA TRP A 194 -13.27 -1.58 2.07
C TRP A 194 -14.33 -2.54 2.62
N ALA A 195 -13.90 -3.66 3.22
CA ALA A 195 -14.78 -4.66 3.81
C ALA A 195 -15.58 -4.06 4.98
N ARG A 196 -14.94 -3.28 5.85
CA ARG A 196 -15.59 -2.59 6.97
C ARG A 196 -16.73 -1.69 6.51
N ARG A 197 -16.49 -0.87 5.48
CA ARG A 197 -17.53 -0.01 4.87
C ARG A 197 -18.67 -0.82 4.28
N ARG A 198 -18.37 -1.91 3.58
CA ARG A 198 -19.41 -2.80 3.00
C ARG A 198 -20.29 -3.45 4.06
N LEU A 199 -19.71 -3.76 5.22
CA LEU A 199 -20.43 -4.28 6.38
C LEU A 199 -21.14 -3.18 7.20
N GLN A 200 -21.05 -1.92 6.78
CA GLN A 200 -21.64 -0.76 7.46
C GLN A 200 -21.17 -0.63 8.92
N LEU A 201 -19.95 -1.10 9.20
CA LEU A 201 -19.33 -0.94 10.51
C LEU A 201 -18.82 0.51 10.64
N PRO A 202 -18.91 1.11 11.85
CA PRO A 202 -18.49 2.50 12.06
C PRO A 202 -17.01 2.67 11.76
N ALA A 203 -16.61 3.79 11.16
CA ALA A 203 -15.20 4.08 10.94
C ALA A 203 -14.41 4.03 12.26
N PRO A 204 -13.19 3.47 12.27
CA PRO A 204 -12.38 3.44 13.48
C PRO A 204 -12.06 4.86 13.92
N THR A 205 -12.23 5.14 15.22
CA THR A 205 -11.83 6.42 15.82
C THR A 205 -10.49 6.22 16.49
N ILE A 206 -9.47 6.92 15.99
CA ILE A 206 -8.10 6.81 16.49
C ILE A 206 -7.56 8.19 16.85
N ALA A 207 -6.48 8.20 17.64
CA ALA A 207 -5.69 9.41 17.84
C ALA A 207 -5.10 9.89 16.50
N PRO A 208 -4.78 11.19 16.37
CA PRO A 208 -4.10 11.71 15.18
C PRO A 208 -2.87 10.89 14.82
N ILE A 209 -2.67 10.63 13.53
CA ILE A 209 -1.56 9.83 13.03
C ILE A 209 -0.67 10.62 12.07
N SER A 210 0.60 10.24 12.06
CA SER A 210 1.56 10.68 11.05
C SER A 210 1.93 9.50 10.15
N VAL A 211 2.03 9.72 8.85
CA VAL A 211 2.53 8.73 7.88
C VAL A 211 3.89 9.20 7.38
N PHE A 212 4.96 8.42 7.57
CA PHE A 212 6.32 8.87 7.31
C PHE A 212 7.14 7.88 6.47
N GLY A 213 7.94 8.42 5.54
CA GLY A 213 8.91 7.65 4.77
C GLY A 213 8.25 6.66 3.79
N VAL A 214 7.14 7.08 3.19
CA VAL A 214 6.49 6.40 2.08
C VAL A 214 6.81 7.17 0.80
N SER A 215 7.39 6.50 -0.20
CA SER A 215 7.66 7.10 -1.53
C SER A 215 6.55 6.81 -2.54
N TYR A 216 5.69 5.85 -2.21
CA TYR A 216 4.55 5.45 -3.01
C TYR A 216 3.45 4.95 -2.07
N LEU A 217 2.22 5.39 -2.31
CA LEU A 217 1.04 4.87 -1.63
C LEU A 217 0.16 4.14 -2.64
N THR A 218 -0.23 2.92 -2.30
CA THR A 218 -1.17 2.15 -3.14
C THR A 218 -2.57 2.77 -3.05
N ARG A 219 -3.44 2.43 -4.02
CA ARG A 219 -4.84 2.88 -4.01
C ARG A 219 -5.56 2.54 -2.70
N ALA A 220 -5.40 1.30 -2.21
CA ALA A 220 -6.00 0.88 -0.95
C ALA A 220 -5.49 1.69 0.25
N GLN A 221 -4.20 2.06 0.26
CA GLN A 221 -3.63 2.89 1.33
C GLN A 221 -4.18 4.32 1.27
N LEU A 222 -4.26 4.92 0.09
CA LEU A 222 -4.86 6.25 -0.10
C LEU A 222 -6.34 6.27 0.32
N GLU A 223 -7.11 5.24 -0.04
CA GLU A 223 -8.50 5.09 0.38
C GLU A 223 -8.62 4.90 1.90
N ALA A 224 -7.69 4.18 2.54
CA ALA A 224 -7.66 4.01 3.99
C ALA A 224 -7.35 5.32 4.73
N LEU A 225 -6.36 6.10 4.25
CA LEU A 225 -6.04 7.41 4.83
C LEU A 225 -7.21 8.39 4.66
N SER A 226 -7.89 8.35 3.50
CA SER A 226 -9.06 9.19 3.25
C SER A 226 -10.23 8.83 4.17
N ASP A 227 -10.45 7.53 4.41
CA ASP A 227 -11.45 6.99 5.34
C ASP A 227 -11.19 7.49 6.77
N LEU A 228 -9.95 7.39 7.26
CA LEU A 228 -9.56 7.90 8.57
C LEU A 228 -9.66 9.41 8.68
N ALA A 229 -9.29 10.13 7.64
CA ALA A 229 -9.27 11.59 7.63
C ALA A 229 -10.66 12.22 7.88
N ALA A 230 -11.73 11.46 7.67
CA ALA A 230 -13.10 11.86 7.99
C ALA A 230 -13.38 11.95 9.50
N ALA A 231 -12.67 11.19 10.33
CA ALA A 231 -12.90 11.09 11.78
C ALA A 231 -11.67 11.48 12.63
N SER A 232 -10.48 11.51 12.03
CA SER A 232 -9.21 11.76 12.73
C SER A 232 -8.28 12.62 11.87
N ASP A 233 -7.27 13.22 12.51
CA ASP A 233 -6.25 13.98 11.80
C ASP A 233 -5.14 13.05 11.30
N VAL A 234 -4.84 13.17 10.01
CA VAL A 234 -3.86 12.36 9.31
C VAL A 234 -2.89 13.30 8.63
N THR A 235 -1.60 13.22 8.97
CA THR A 235 -0.55 13.99 8.29
C THR A 235 0.40 13.06 7.56
N ALA A 236 0.49 13.18 6.23
CA ALA A 236 1.42 12.42 5.41
C ALA A 236 2.69 13.25 5.10
N TYR A 237 3.86 12.70 5.44
CA TYR A 237 5.17 13.28 5.19
C TYR A 237 5.82 12.60 3.99
N LEU A 238 5.91 13.32 2.87
CA LEU A 238 6.34 12.80 1.59
C LEU A 238 7.65 13.41 1.12
N LEU A 239 8.54 12.55 0.64
CA LEU A 239 9.71 13.00 -0.07
C LEU A 239 9.31 13.40 -1.48
N ASP A 240 9.52 14.67 -1.81
CA ASP A 240 9.22 15.26 -3.10
C ASP A 240 10.48 15.89 -3.68
N PRO A 241 10.99 15.37 -4.82
CA PRO A 241 12.19 15.92 -5.44
C PRO A 241 12.00 17.32 -6.01
N CYS A 242 10.76 17.80 -6.20
CA CYS A 242 10.47 19.06 -6.89
C CYS A 242 9.59 19.98 -6.03
N GLN A 243 9.90 21.28 -6.00
CA GLN A 243 9.10 22.26 -5.23
C GLN A 243 7.83 22.68 -5.96
N GLU A 244 7.82 22.57 -7.29
CA GLU A 244 6.69 22.93 -8.13
C GLU A 244 5.81 21.71 -8.32
N LEU A 245 4.49 21.92 -8.41
CA LEU A 245 3.58 20.84 -8.76
C LEU A 245 3.92 20.32 -10.17
N TRP A 246 4.21 19.03 -10.27
CA TRP A 246 4.73 18.36 -11.45
C TRP A 246 3.89 17.14 -11.82
N ASP A 247 2.60 17.19 -11.52
CA ASP A 247 1.63 16.17 -11.89
C ASP A 247 1.21 16.29 -13.36
N ASP A 248 0.84 15.14 -13.94
CA ASP A 248 0.35 15.08 -15.31
C ASP A 248 -1.15 15.50 -15.34
N VAL A 249 -1.49 16.75 -15.03
CA VAL A 249 -2.89 17.26 -15.11
C VAL A 249 -3.45 17.07 -16.54
N ALA A 250 -2.57 16.99 -17.54
CA ALA A 250 -2.90 16.63 -18.92
C ALA A 250 -2.37 15.21 -19.24
N GLY A 251 -3.02 14.20 -18.65
CA GLY A 251 -2.57 12.81 -18.65
C GLY A 251 -1.92 12.31 -19.95
N ARG A 252 -0.73 11.68 -19.83
CA ARG A 252 0.05 10.93 -20.84
C ARG A 252 0.34 11.57 -22.21
N ARG A 253 -0.41 12.57 -22.68
CA ARG A 253 -0.26 13.21 -24.00
C ARG A 253 0.47 14.55 -23.95
N ALA A 254 0.59 15.18 -22.78
CA ALA A 254 1.37 16.43 -22.65
C ALA A 254 2.86 16.20 -22.29
N ALA A 255 3.23 14.98 -21.88
CA ALA A 255 4.62 14.63 -21.54
C ALA A 255 5.59 14.64 -22.74
N GLU A 256 5.08 14.71 -23.97
CA GLU A 256 5.91 14.91 -25.17
C GLU A 256 6.29 16.39 -25.39
N THR A 257 5.72 17.31 -24.60
CA THR A 257 5.95 18.77 -24.73
C THR A 257 6.55 19.45 -23.50
N THR A 258 6.70 18.76 -22.37
CA THR A 258 7.26 19.35 -21.15
C THR A 258 8.79 19.31 -21.13
N THR A 259 9.41 20.48 -20.99
CA THR A 259 10.82 20.70 -20.62
C THR A 259 11.07 20.33 -19.14
N ASP A 260 10.71 19.11 -18.74
CA ASP A 260 10.96 18.63 -17.39
C ASP A 260 12.36 18.00 -17.29
N PRO A 261 13.07 18.18 -16.15
CA PRO A 261 14.34 17.51 -15.90
C PRO A 261 14.22 15.99 -16.11
N LEU A 262 15.17 15.40 -16.85
CA LEU A 262 15.17 13.96 -17.15
C LEU A 262 14.96 13.05 -15.93
N PRO A 263 15.51 13.32 -14.73
CA PRO A 263 15.25 12.50 -13.55
C PRO A 263 13.77 12.44 -13.15
N LEU A 264 13.03 13.55 -13.28
CA LEU A 264 11.59 13.58 -12.97
C LEU A 264 10.78 12.77 -14.00
N VAL A 265 11.16 12.87 -15.27
CA VAL A 265 10.51 12.15 -16.37
C VAL A 265 10.73 10.64 -16.25
N LEU A 266 11.98 10.22 -16.06
CA LEU A 266 12.37 8.81 -16.11
C LEU A 266 12.06 8.04 -14.82
N TRP A 267 12.21 8.69 -13.66
CA TRP A 267 12.15 8.00 -12.36
C TRP A 267 11.10 8.56 -11.41
N GLY A 268 10.53 9.72 -11.70
CA GLY A 268 9.65 10.42 -10.78
C GLY A 268 8.23 9.87 -10.68
N ARG A 269 7.82 8.98 -11.59
CA ARG A 269 6.42 8.50 -11.69
C ARG A 269 5.81 8.02 -10.36
N PRO A 270 6.45 7.19 -9.52
CA PRO A 270 5.82 6.71 -8.28
C PRO A 270 5.48 7.84 -7.30
N VAL A 271 6.37 8.84 -7.19
CA VAL A 271 6.16 10.01 -6.33
C VAL A 271 5.09 10.92 -6.93
N ARG A 272 5.17 11.16 -8.24
CA ARG A 272 4.18 11.95 -8.98
C ARG A 272 2.76 11.41 -8.84
N ASP A 273 2.57 10.11 -9.05
CA ASP A 273 1.25 9.46 -8.96
C ASP A 273 0.68 9.58 -7.53
N THR A 274 1.54 9.48 -6.51
CA THR A 274 1.15 9.61 -5.09
C THR A 274 0.80 11.05 -4.74
N LEU A 275 1.62 12.02 -5.13
CA LEU A 275 1.38 13.45 -4.91
C LEU A 275 0.09 13.90 -5.59
N ALA A 276 -0.11 13.56 -6.88
CA ALA A 276 -1.32 13.88 -7.62
C ALA A 276 -2.58 13.35 -6.92
N SER A 277 -2.53 12.09 -6.47
CA SER A 277 -3.65 11.46 -5.75
C SER A 277 -3.95 12.13 -4.41
N LEU A 278 -2.94 12.66 -3.73
CA LEU A 278 -3.10 13.35 -2.45
C LEU A 278 -3.56 14.79 -2.63
N VAL A 279 -3.03 15.52 -3.62
CA VAL A 279 -3.50 16.86 -4.02
C VAL A 279 -5.00 16.84 -4.29
N GLU A 280 -5.48 15.85 -5.05
CA GLU A 280 -6.92 15.66 -5.31
C GLU A 280 -7.72 15.49 -4.00
N ARG A 281 -7.17 14.77 -3.02
CA ARG A 281 -7.84 14.46 -1.74
C ARG A 281 -7.77 15.56 -0.70
N THR A 282 -6.72 16.38 -0.72
CA THR A 282 -6.56 17.52 0.19
C THR A 282 -7.11 18.82 -0.39
N GLY A 283 -7.56 18.81 -1.66
CA GLY A 283 -8.02 20.02 -2.34
C GLY A 283 -6.88 20.99 -2.68
N GLY A 284 -5.67 20.46 -2.86
CA GLY A 284 -4.46 21.23 -3.17
C GLY A 284 -3.72 21.82 -1.97
N ASP A 285 -4.15 21.51 -0.74
CA ASP A 285 -3.44 21.94 0.47
C ASP A 285 -2.20 21.05 0.70
N LEU A 286 -1.03 21.55 0.29
CA LEU A 286 0.29 20.96 0.50
C LEU A 286 1.19 21.93 1.28
N ASP A 287 1.80 21.47 2.38
CA ASP A 287 2.81 22.22 3.14
C ASP A 287 4.22 21.87 2.65
N GLY A 288 4.78 22.75 1.80
CA GLY A 288 6.13 22.60 1.25
C GLY A 288 7.21 23.03 2.24
N ARG A 289 8.12 22.11 2.59
CA ARG A 289 9.25 22.30 3.50
C ARG A 289 10.60 22.07 2.81
N PHE A 290 10.81 22.73 1.66
CA PHE A 290 12.02 22.54 0.85
C PHE A 290 13.24 23.25 1.46
N SER A 291 14.42 22.62 1.36
CA SER A 291 15.69 23.25 1.74
C SER A 291 16.57 23.55 0.53
N ASP A 292 17.22 24.71 0.61
CA ASP A 292 18.12 25.26 -0.41
C ASP A 292 19.61 25.12 -0.07
N ASP A 293 19.93 24.43 1.03
CA ASP A 293 21.21 24.53 1.74
C ASP A 293 22.44 23.95 1.01
N GLU A 294 22.30 23.26 -0.12
CA GLU A 294 23.46 22.72 -0.84
C GLU A 294 24.03 23.76 -1.82
N PRO A 295 25.30 24.18 -1.66
CA PRO A 295 25.96 25.06 -2.63
C PRO A 295 26.05 24.36 -3.99
N ARG A 296 25.93 25.08 -5.12
CA ARG A 296 25.89 24.48 -6.47
C ARG A 296 27.29 24.15 -7.02
N THR A 297 28.17 23.60 -6.19
CA THR A 297 29.61 23.46 -6.50
C THR A 297 29.92 22.23 -7.34
N THR A 298 29.19 21.14 -7.13
CA THR A 298 29.37 19.86 -7.81
C THR A 298 28.30 19.62 -8.87
N ALA A 299 28.56 18.70 -9.80
CA ALA A 299 27.56 18.28 -10.78
C ALA A 299 26.31 17.67 -10.12
N ARG A 300 26.49 16.93 -9.02
CA ARG A 300 25.39 16.38 -8.20
C ARG A 300 24.51 17.50 -7.66
N GLU A 301 25.11 18.50 -7.02
CA GLU A 301 24.36 19.61 -6.40
C GLU A 301 23.60 20.43 -7.44
N ARG A 302 24.22 20.69 -8.61
CA ARG A 302 23.52 21.33 -9.74
C ARG A 302 22.33 20.51 -10.21
N LEU A 303 22.53 19.22 -10.47
CA LEU A 303 21.45 18.31 -10.90
C LEU A 303 20.30 18.30 -9.90
N LEU A 304 20.58 18.16 -8.59
CA LEU A 304 19.54 18.16 -7.56
C LEU A 304 18.82 19.50 -7.48
N ALA A 305 19.54 20.62 -7.62
CA ALA A 305 18.95 21.95 -7.59
C ALA A 305 18.09 22.23 -8.83
N ASP A 306 18.47 21.71 -10.00
CA ASP A 306 17.71 21.85 -11.25
C ASP A 306 16.46 20.96 -11.21
N VAL A 307 16.55 19.73 -10.68
CA VAL A 307 15.38 18.88 -10.40
C VAL A 307 14.42 19.56 -9.42
N ARG A 308 14.94 20.10 -8.31
CA ARG A 308 14.14 20.80 -7.30
C ARG A 308 13.36 21.98 -7.89
N ALA A 309 14.04 22.79 -8.70
CA ALA A 309 13.45 23.98 -9.31
C ALA A 309 12.80 23.73 -10.68
N ARG A 310 12.62 22.46 -11.07
CA ARG A 310 12.04 22.05 -12.37
C ARG A 310 12.71 22.71 -13.59
N ARG A 311 14.04 22.82 -13.58
CA ARG A 311 14.84 23.43 -14.66
C ARG A 311 15.43 22.36 -15.59
N ALA A 312 15.23 22.53 -16.90
CA ALA A 312 15.82 21.70 -17.95
C ALA A 312 17.30 21.99 -18.19
#